data_AF-A0A821M1K2-F1
#
_entry.id   AF-A0A821M1K2-F1
#
_cell.length_a   1.000
_cell.length_b   1.000
_cell.length_c   1.000
_cell.angle_alpha   90.00
_cell.angle_beta   90.00
_cell.angle_gamma   90.00
#
_symmetry.space_group_name_H-M   'P 1'
#
loop_
_entity.id
_entity.type
_entity.pdbx_description
1 polymer ?
#
loop_
_entity_poly.entity_id
_entity_poly.type
_entity_poly.pdbx_seq_one_letter_code
_entity_poly.pdbx_strand_id
1 'polypeptide(L)'
;MHSTFRIGQMQQIDENDRLWQVDLTLTSDNYPDLHALTEHMGKETYPQLKEWDHLGNLLITLEQYEKAQEVCNILLHQTMTDREKSLVYNMLGQ
;
A
#
# COMPACT_ATOMS: atom_id res chain seq x y z
N MET A 1 -4.09 -17.49 8.71
CA MET A 1 -3.31 -17.49 7.45
C MET A 1 -4.29 -17.10 6.34
N HIS A 2 -4.06 -15.97 5.69
CA HIS A 2 -4.82 -15.56 4.50
C HIS A 2 -3.93 -15.78 3.29
N SER A 3 -4.41 -16.56 2.31
CA SER A 3 -3.68 -16.78 1.06
C SER A 3 -4.20 -15.79 0.02
N THR A 4 -3.34 -14.86 -0.38
CA THR A 4 -3.62 -13.95 -1.49
C THR A 4 -3.20 -14.61 -2.79
N PHE A 5 -3.96 -14.39 -3.87
CA PHE A 5 -3.65 -14.91 -5.19
C PHE A 5 -3.65 -13.76 -6.20
N ARG A 6 -2.66 -13.73 -7.08
CA ARG A 6 -2.64 -12.83 -8.23
C ARG A 6 -3.34 -13.53 -9.40
N ILE A 7 -4.28 -12.82 -10.01
CA ILE A 7 -4.93 -13.24 -11.25
C ILE A 7 -3.95 -13.05 -12.41
N GLY A 8 -3.67 -14.14 -13.12
CA GLY A 8 -2.83 -14.18 -14.31
C GLY A 8 -3.67 -14.12 -15.58
N GLN A 9 -3.35 -14.98 -16.54
CA GLN A 9 -4.11 -15.08 -17.79
C GLN A 9 -5.49 -15.69 -17.56
N MET A 10 -6.46 -15.23 -18.34
CA MET A 10 -7.80 -15.78 -18.39
C MET A 10 -8.10 -16.20 -19.82
N GLN A 11 -8.43 -17.47 -20.00
CA GLN A 11 -8.76 -18.02 -21.31
C GLN A 11 -10.08 -18.78 -21.24
N GLN A 12 -10.90 -18.61 -22.26
CA GLN A 12 -12.13 -19.38 -22.39
C GLN A 12 -11.76 -20.84 -22.69
N ILE A 13 -12.44 -21.78 -22.04
CA ILE A 13 -12.26 -23.20 -22.34
C ILE A 13 -13.11 -23.50 -23.57
N ASP A 14 -12.52 -24.17 -24.57
CA ASP A 14 -13.09 -24.52 -25.88
C ASP A 14 -14.60 -24.79 -25.88
N GLU A 15 -15.27 -24.44 -27.00
CA GLU A 15 -16.67 -24.70 -27.36
C GLU A 15 -17.77 -24.34 -26.33
N ASN A 16 -17.41 -23.97 -25.10
CA ASN A 16 -18.33 -23.60 -24.04
C ASN A 16 -18.08 -22.14 -23.62
N ASP A 17 -18.92 -21.26 -24.12
CA ASP A 17 -18.95 -19.81 -23.84
C ASP A 17 -19.15 -19.45 -22.37
N ARG A 18 -19.48 -20.43 -21.53
CA ARG A 18 -19.76 -20.23 -20.10
C ARG A 18 -18.63 -20.66 -19.19
N LEU A 19 -17.57 -21.28 -19.72
CA LEU A 19 -16.46 -21.78 -18.91
C LEU A 19 -15.16 -21.04 -19.23
N TRP A 20 -14.51 -20.56 -18.17
CA TRP A 20 -13.27 -19.81 -18.23
C TRP A 20 -12.24 -20.47 -17.32
N GLN A 21 -11.05 -20.67 -17.84
CA GLN A 21 -9.87 -21.02 -17.07
C GLN A 21 -9.15 -19.73 -16.67
N VAL A 22 -8.82 -19.63 -15.38
CA VAL A 22 -8.09 -18.51 -14.82
C VAL A 22 -6.85 -19.07 -14.13
N ASP A 23 -5.68 -18.61 -14.55
CA ASP A 23 -4.44 -18.97 -13.90
C ASP A 23 -4.26 -18.11 -12.64
N LEU A 24 -4.18 -18.75 -11.48
CA LEU A 24 -3.97 -18.10 -10.19
C LEU A 24 -2.57 -18.42 -9.68
N THR A 25 -1.80 -17.39 -9.36
CA THR A 25 -0.49 -17.56 -8.70
C THR A 25 -0.63 -17.21 -7.24
N LEU A 26 -0.31 -18.17 -6.35
CA LEU A 26 -0.25 -17.91 -4.91
C LEU A 26 0.83 -16.85 -4.66
N THR A 27 0.42 -15.71 -4.11
CA THR A 27 1.38 -14.66 -3.78
C THR A 27 2.02 -14.98 -2.43
N SER A 28 3.32 -15.30 -2.42
CA SER A 28 4.11 -15.34 -1.18
C SER A 28 4.35 -13.93 -0.66
N ASP A 29 4.42 -13.76 0.66
CA ASP A 29 4.47 -12.46 1.36
C ASP A 29 5.61 -11.50 0.96
N ASN A 30 6.59 -11.95 0.16
CA ASN A 30 7.70 -11.13 -0.33
C ASN A 30 7.59 -10.90 -1.85
N TYR A 31 7.04 -9.75 -2.24
CA TYR A 31 7.11 -9.29 -3.63
C TYR A 31 7.99 -8.04 -3.77
N PRO A 32 9.16 -8.16 -4.42
CA PRO A 32 9.92 -7.02 -4.92
C PRO A 32 9.10 -6.10 -5.83
N ASP A 33 8.12 -6.65 -6.57
CA ASP A 33 7.30 -5.88 -7.50
C ASP A 33 6.26 -5.00 -6.80
N LEU A 34 5.71 -5.49 -5.67
CA LEU A 34 4.78 -4.72 -4.84
C LEU A 34 5.53 -3.65 -4.06
N HIS A 35 6.76 -3.97 -3.62
CA HIS A 35 7.70 -2.99 -3.10
C HIS A 35 8.06 -1.95 -4.15
N ALA A 36 8.41 -2.34 -5.37
CA ALA A 36 8.72 -1.43 -6.48
C ALA A 36 7.52 -0.57 -6.89
N LEU A 37 6.31 -1.13 -6.88
CA LEU A 37 5.07 -0.38 -7.11
C LEU A 37 4.80 0.62 -5.99
N THR A 38 5.03 0.23 -4.73
CA THR A 38 4.90 1.11 -3.57
C THR A 38 5.94 2.23 -3.59
N GLU A 39 7.19 1.92 -3.94
CA GLU A 39 8.24 2.92 -4.15
C GLU A 39 7.92 3.86 -5.30
N HIS A 40 7.38 3.33 -6.40
CA HIS A 40 7.03 4.13 -7.58
C HIS A 40 5.86 5.06 -7.27
N MET A 41 4.81 4.56 -6.60
CA MET A 41 3.70 5.37 -6.10
C MET A 41 4.17 6.43 -5.10
N GLY A 42 5.12 6.12 -4.21
CA GLY A 42 5.74 7.09 -3.30
C GLY A 42 6.50 8.20 -4.04
N LYS A 43 7.27 7.84 -5.08
CA LYS A 43 8.03 8.78 -5.91
C LYS A 43 7.15 9.70 -6.75
N GLU A 44 6.07 9.20 -7.33
CA GLU A 44 5.15 10.02 -8.15
C GLU A 44 4.26 10.92 -7.30
N THR A 45 3.77 10.42 -6.17
CA THR A 45 2.78 11.17 -5.37
C THR A 45 3.46 12.21 -4.46
N TYR A 46 4.67 11.94 -3.96
CA TYR A 46 5.31 12.78 -2.93
C TYR A 46 6.84 12.83 -3.01
N PRO A 47 7.44 13.38 -4.08
CA PRO A 47 8.90 13.37 -4.30
C PRO A 47 9.73 14.15 -3.26
N GLN A 48 9.08 14.90 -2.35
CA GLN A 48 9.74 15.81 -1.41
C GLN A 48 9.63 15.39 0.07
N LEU A 49 8.90 14.31 0.36
CA LEU A 49 8.65 13.84 1.73
C LEU A 49 9.53 12.62 2.06
N LYS A 50 9.91 12.44 3.33
CA LYS A 50 10.73 11.28 3.75
C LYS A 50 9.90 10.00 3.64
N GLU A 51 10.57 8.85 3.50
CA GLU A 51 9.99 7.51 3.23
C GLU A 51 8.74 7.13 4.06
N TRP A 52 8.62 7.64 5.29
CA TRP A 52 7.49 7.33 6.20
C TRP A 52 6.25 8.19 5.99
N ASP A 53 6.43 9.45 5.59
CA ASP A 53 5.34 10.36 5.26
C ASP A 53 4.53 9.82 4.06
N HIS A 54 5.16 8.99 3.21
CA HIS A 54 4.50 8.34 2.08
C HIS A 54 3.46 7.32 2.52
N LEU A 55 3.73 6.54 3.57
CA LEU A 55 2.81 5.50 4.02
C LEU A 55 1.56 6.10 4.69
N GLY A 56 1.72 7.11 5.56
CA GLY A 56 0.60 7.81 6.18
C GLY A 56 -0.31 8.47 5.14
N ASN A 57 0.26 9.22 4.19
CA ASN A 57 -0.49 9.87 3.13
C ASN A 57 -1.13 8.90 2.13
N LEU A 58 -0.47 7.78 1.83
CA LEU A 58 -1.04 6.73 0.98
C LEU A 58 -2.28 6.13 1.64
N LEU A 59 -2.22 5.83 2.94
CA LEU A 59 -3.36 5.28 3.67
C LEU A 59 -4.53 6.27 3.72
N ILE A 60 -4.27 7.57 3.87
CA ILE A 60 -5.30 8.61 3.78
C ILE A 60 -5.93 8.64 2.38
N THR A 61 -5.11 8.57 1.33
CA THR A 61 -5.58 8.57 -0.08
C THR A 61 -6.44 7.35 -0.40
N LEU A 62 -6.13 6.20 0.20
CA LEU A 62 -6.91 4.96 0.09
C LEU A 62 -8.11 4.91 1.06
N GLU A 63 -8.43 6.03 1.72
CA GLU A 63 -9.50 6.16 2.72
C GLU A 63 -9.36 5.18 3.92
N GLN A 64 -8.15 4.69 4.19
CA GLN A 64 -7.81 3.80 5.30
C GLN A 64 -7.43 4.61 6.56
N TYR A 65 -8.33 5.48 7.02
CA TYR A 65 -8.06 6.48 8.07
C TYR A 65 -7.60 5.87 9.40
N GLU A 66 -8.21 4.78 9.85
CA GLU A 66 -7.84 4.11 11.11
C GLU A 66 -6.38 3.62 11.08
N LYS A 67 -5.96 3.03 9.96
CA LYS A 67 -4.58 2.56 9.77
C LYS A 67 -3.61 3.73 9.59
N ALA A 68 -4.03 4.80 8.91
CA ALA A 68 -3.23 6.02 8.80
C ALA A 68 -2.95 6.61 10.19
N GLN A 69 -3.95 6.64 11.06
CA GLN A 69 -3.82 7.09 12.45
C GLN A 69 -2.90 6.18 13.26
N GLU A 70 -3.01 4.85 13.10
CA GLU A 70 -2.10 3.89 13.75
C GLU A 70 -0.63 4.14 13.35
N VAL A 71 -0.36 4.30 12.06
CA VAL A 71 0.97 4.65 11.54
C VAL A 71 1.47 5.98 12.13
N CYS A 72 0.64 7.02 12.13
CA CYS A 72 1.00 8.32 12.71
C CYS A 72 1.33 8.21 14.21
N ASN A 73 0.57 7.44 14.98
CA ASN A 73 0.84 7.23 16.41
C ASN A 73 2.17 6.47 16.63
N ILE A 74 2.44 5.43 15.84
CA ILE A 74 3.72 4.70 15.89
C ILE A 74 4.89 5.65 15.61
N LEU A 75 4.75 6.53 14.61
CA LEU A 75 5.77 7.51 14.25
C LEU A 75 6.03 8.49 15.39
N LEU A 76 4.99 9.02 16.04
CA LEU A 76 5.13 9.94 17.18
C LEU A 76 5.88 9.33 18.38
N HIS A 77 5.88 8.01 18.51
CA HIS A 77 6.66 7.29 19.53
C HIS A 77 8.14 7.09 19.16
N GLN A 78 8.54 7.35 17.92
CA GLN A 78 9.95 7.28 17.49
C GLN A 78 10.70 8.58 17.77
N THR A 79 12.03 8.52 17.69
CA THR A 79 12.87 9.73 17.84
C THR A 79 12.75 10.59 16.60
N MET A 80 11.94 11.64 16.68
CA MET A 80 11.68 12.61 15.61
C MET A 80 12.05 14.03 16.05
N THR A 81 12.47 14.86 15.10
CA THR A 81 12.59 16.30 15.29
C THR A 81 11.21 16.95 15.43
N ASP A 82 11.13 18.14 16.04
CA ASP A 82 9.86 18.86 16.20
C ASP A 82 9.20 19.20 14.87
N ARG A 83 10.01 19.45 13.84
CA ARG A 83 9.53 19.68 12.46
C ARG A 83 8.80 18.45 11.92
N GLU A 84 9.35 17.26 12.15
CA GLU A 84 8.75 16.01 11.68
C GLU A 84 7.47 15.68 12.45
N LYS A 85 7.44 15.92 13.77
CA LYS A 85 6.22 15.78 14.57
C LYS A 85 5.11 16.71 14.09
N SER A 86 5.43 17.95 13.73
CA SER A 86 4.45 18.90 13.18
C SER A 86 3.79 18.40 11.89
N LEU A 87 4.53 17.67 11.04
CA LEU A 87 3.96 17.06 9.83
C LEU A 87 3.00 15.92 10.18
N VAL A 88 3.35 15.10 11.17
CA VAL A 88 2.49 14.01 11.65
C VAL A 88 1.21 14.53 12.31
N TYR A 89 1.29 15.60 13.11
CA TYR A 89 0.10 16.24 13.67
C TYR A 89 -0.81 16.85 12.60
N ASN A 90 -0.24 17.44 11.55
CA ASN A 90 -1.01 17.93 10.40
C ASN A 90 -1.79 16.79 9.72
N MET A 91 -1.15 15.63 9.49
CA MET A 91 -1.83 14.44 8.96
C MET A 91 -2.96 13.92 9.87
N LEU A 92 -2.84 14.11 11.19
CA LEU A 92 -3.87 13.77 12.18
C LEU A 92 -4.97 14.85 12.34
N GLY A 93 -4.78 16.05 11.75
CA GLY A 93 -5.66 17.20 11.96
C GLY A 93 -5.63 17.77 13.38
N GLN A 94 -4.46 17.70 14.05
CA GLN A 94 -4.25 18.14 15.44
C GLN A 94 -3.31 19.34 15.56
#